data_AF-A0A366DEV2-F1
#
_entry.id   AF-A0A366DEV2-F1
#
_cell.length_a   1.000
_cell.length_b   1.000
_cell.length_c   1.000
_cell.angle_alpha   90.00
_cell.angle_beta   90.00
_cell.angle_gamma   90.00
#
_symmetry.space_group_name_H-M   'P 1'
#
loop_
_entity.id
_entity.type
_entity.pdbx_description
1 polymer ?
#
loop_
_entity_poly.entity_id
_entity_poly.type
_entity_poly.pdbx_seq_one_letter_code
_entity_poly.pdbx_strand_id
1 'polypeptide(L)' 'MRTYQHKYLAVSATAQTTFPLGSALLDDDYQGRVSAMLVCVEWLDEHFGWELVNISSMDVTPGNFVLYAYLRRRG' A
#
# COMPACT_ATOMS: atom_id res chain seq x y z
N MET A 1 -22.28 4.47 24.83
CA MET A 1 -21.61 3.80 23.70
C MET A 1 -20.23 4.41 23.51
N ARG A 2 -19.14 3.67 23.76
CA ARG A 2 -17.78 4.09 23.36
C ARG A 2 -17.59 3.66 21.91
N THR A 3 -17.71 4.60 20.97
CA THR A 3 -17.25 4.40 19.60
C THR A 3 -15.74 4.34 19.63
N TYR A 4 -15.17 3.12 19.63
CA TYR A 4 -13.75 2.93 19.37
C TYR A 4 -13.49 3.36 17.92
N GLN A 5 -13.11 4.61 17.72
CA GLN A 5 -12.53 5.05 16.46
C GLN A 5 -11.15 4.39 16.37
N HIS A 6 -11.10 3.19 15.80
CA HIS A 6 -9.84 2.61 15.37
C HIS A 6 -9.24 3.56 14.34
N LYS A 7 -8.19 4.27 14.72
CA LYS A 7 -7.42 5.14 13.82
C LYS A 7 -6.65 4.22 12.87
N TYR A 8 -7.18 4.03 11.67
CA TYR A 8 -6.48 3.33 10.60
C TYR A 8 -5.59 4.32 9.84
N LEU A 9 -4.36 3.93 9.57
CA LEU A 9 -3.47 4.63 8.66
C LEU A 9 -3.53 3.89 7.32
N ALA A 10 -3.86 4.61 6.23
CA ALA A 10 -3.79 4.07 4.88
C ALA A 10 -2.52 4.59 4.20
N VAL A 11 -1.65 3.66 3.78
CA VAL A 11 -0.44 3.98 3.00
C VAL A 11 -0.70 3.54 1.57
N SER A 12 -0.49 4.45 0.61
CA SER A 12 -0.69 4.15 -0.81
C SER A 12 0.64 4.06 -1.55
N ALA A 13 0.83 3.03 -2.38
CA ALA A 13 1.94 2.96 -3.32
C ALA A 13 1.41 3.15 -4.76
N THR A 14 1.92 4.17 -5.44
CA THR A 14 1.64 4.48 -6.84
C THR A 14 2.96 4.51 -7.61
N ALA A 15 3.01 3.98 -8.84
CA ALA A 15 4.16 4.30 -9.68
C ALA A 15 4.07 5.76 -10.10
N GLN A 16 5.15 6.50 -9.90
CA GLN A 16 5.38 7.73 -10.65
C GLN A 16 5.78 7.35 -12.07
N THR A 17 4.80 7.14 -12.95
CA THR A 17 5.09 7.00 -14.38
C THR A 17 5.36 8.38 -14.97
N THR A 18 6.64 8.80 -15.01
CA THR A 18 7.05 10.02 -15.72
C THR A 18 7.11 9.82 -17.24
N PHE A 19 6.97 8.60 -17.77
CA PHE A 19 6.97 8.35 -19.22
C PHE A 19 6.02 7.21 -19.62
N PRO A 20 5.20 7.38 -20.69
CA PRO A 20 4.33 6.33 -21.19
C PRO A 20 5.13 5.47 -22.16
N LEU A 21 5.72 4.38 -21.70
CA LEU A 21 6.32 3.38 -22.59
C LEU A 21 5.89 1.98 -22.19
N GLY A 22 5.04 1.39 -23.02
CA GLY A 22 4.93 -0.05 -23.19
C GLY A 22 4.14 -0.80 -22.12
N SER A 23 2.97 -1.26 -22.52
CA SER A 23 2.01 -2.10 -21.78
C SER A 23 2.50 -3.53 -21.45
N ALA A 24 3.79 -3.73 -21.16
CA ALA A 24 4.39 -5.05 -20.97
C ALA A 24 5.04 -5.30 -19.59
N LEU A 25 5.00 -4.33 -18.67
CA LEU A 25 5.66 -4.42 -17.35
C LEU A 25 4.70 -4.56 -16.16
N LEU A 26 3.40 -4.76 -16.42
CA LEU A 26 2.38 -4.62 -15.37
C LEU A 26 2.43 -5.67 -14.25
N ASP A 27 2.92 -6.88 -14.54
CA ASP A 27 3.04 -7.94 -13.52
C ASP A 27 4.29 -7.79 -12.64
N ASP A 28 5.44 -7.42 -13.23
CA ASP A 28 6.67 -7.15 -12.46
C ASP A 28 6.51 -5.92 -11.56
N ASP A 29 5.72 -4.93 -12.01
CA ASP A 29 5.44 -3.72 -11.24
C ASP A 29 4.49 -3.98 -10.05
N TYR A 30 3.55 -4.94 -10.15
CA TYR A 30 2.71 -5.32 -9.00
C TYR A 30 3.52 -5.92 -7.86
N GLN A 31 4.32 -6.95 -8.15
CA GLN A 31 5.13 -7.59 -7.12
C GLN A 31 6.17 -6.62 -6.54
N GLY A 32 6.82 -5.80 -7.38
CA GLY A 32 7.76 -4.78 -6.94
C GLY A 32 7.12 -3.75 -6.00
N ARG A 33 5.93 -3.24 -6.34
CA ARG A 33 5.21 -2.28 -5.50
C ARG A 33 4.70 -2.90 -4.20
N VAL A 34 4.22 -4.15 -4.22
CA VAL A 34 3.84 -4.87 -2.99
C VAL A 34 5.07 -5.05 -2.10
N SER A 35 6.20 -5.48 -2.66
CA SER A 35 7.44 -5.65 -1.91
C SER A 35 7.91 -4.33 -1.28
N ALA A 36 7.93 -3.24 -2.05
CA ALA A 36 8.30 -1.93 -1.53
C ALA A 36 7.34 -1.45 -0.43
N MET A 37 6.03 -1.69 -0.60
CA MET A 37 5.02 -1.34 0.40
C MET A 37 5.20 -2.16 1.69
N LEU A 38 5.50 -3.45 1.59
CA LEU A 38 5.76 -4.31 2.75
C LEU A 38 6.99 -3.85 3.53
N VAL A 39 8.09 -3.47 2.86
CA VAL A 39 9.28 -2.91 3.54
C VAL A 39 8.93 -1.64 4.32
N CYS A 40 8.13 -0.74 3.75
CA CYS A 40 7.67 0.47 4.46
C CYS A 40 6.78 0.12 5.66
N VAL A 41 5.90 -0.89 5.52
CA VAL A 41 5.02 -1.36 6.58
C VAL A 41 5.81 -2.00 7.71
N GLU A 42 6.82 -2.82 7.41
CA GLU A 42 7.72 -3.42 8.39
C GLU A 42 8.46 -2.35 9.19
N TRP A 43 8.99 -1.32 8.52
CA TRP A 43 9.62 -0.18 9.18
C TRP A 43 8.63 0.58 10.10
N LEU A 44 7.37 0.74 9.67
CA LEU A 44 6.33 1.37 10.49
C LEU A 44 5.91 0.50 11.69
N ASP A 45 5.94 -0.81 11.55
CA ASP A 45 5.72 -1.74 12.66
C ASP A 45 6.86 -1.65 13.68
N GLU A 46 8.10 -1.79 13.23
CA GLU A 46 9.28 -1.80 14.10
C GLU A 46 9.46 -0.49 14.88
N HIS A 47 9.33 0.65 14.21
CA HIS A 47 9.65 1.93 14.82
C HIS A 47 8.48 2.61 15.53
N PHE A 48 7.24 2.26 15.17
CA PHE A 48 6.08 2.92 15.71
C PHE A 48 5.05 1.96 16.29
N GLY A 49 5.00 0.68 15.91
CA GLY A 49 3.95 -0.25 16.31
C GLY A 49 2.69 -0.12 15.45
N TRP A 50 2.85 0.12 14.15
CA TRP A 50 1.76 -0.01 13.17
C TRP A 50 1.72 -1.43 12.60
N GLU A 51 0.62 -2.14 12.83
CA GLU A 51 0.41 -3.49 12.35
C GLU A 51 -0.43 -3.49 11.06
N LEU A 52 -0.01 -4.27 10.06
CA LEU A 52 -0.77 -4.48 8.83
C LEU A 52 -2.06 -5.24 9.09
N VAL A 53 -3.17 -4.68 8.64
CA VAL A 53 -4.50 -5.29 8.73
C VAL A 53 -4.92 -5.88 7.39
N ASN A 54 -4.71 -5.12 6.30
CA ASN A 54 -5.14 -5.54 4.99
C ASN A 54 -4.33 -4.84 3.89
N ILE A 55 -4.25 -5.47 2.73
CA ILE A 55 -3.77 -4.86 1.48
C ILE A 55 -4.89 -4.93 0.46
N SER A 56 -5.20 -3.82 -0.20
CA SER A 56 -6.09 -3.80 -1.36
C SER A 56 -5.40 -3.13 -2.55
N SER A 57 -5.83 -3.52 -3.75
CA SER A 57 -5.50 -2.82 -4.98
C SER A 57 -6.77 -2.22 -5.56
N MET A 58 -6.66 -1.02 -6.11
CA MET A 58 -7.73 -0.39 -6.88
C MET A 58 -7.19 -0.02 -8.26
N ASP A 59 -7.84 -0.53 -9.30
CA ASP A 59 -7.57 -0.11 -10.66
C ASP A 59 -8.07 1.32 -10.87
N VAL A 60 -7.19 2.21 -11.33
CA VAL A 60 -7.52 3.63 -11.56
C VAL A 60 -7.68 3.91 -13.05
N THR A 61 -6.82 3.33 -13.89
CA THR A 61 -6.94 3.34 -15.36
C THR A 61 -6.45 2.01 -15.93
N PRO A 62 -6.77 1.65 -17.18
CA PRO A 62 -6.24 0.44 -17.80
C PRO A 62 -4.71 0.43 -17.74
N GLY A 63 -4.13 -0.54 -17.02
CA GLY A 63 -2.69 -0.61 -16.78
C GLY A 63 -2.15 0.30 -15.68
N ASN A 64 -2.99 0.87 -14.81
CA ASN A 64 -2.53 1.51 -13.59
C ASN A 64 -3.42 1.14 -12.41
N PHE A 65 -2.78 0.61 -11.37
CA PHE A 65 -3.40 0.35 -10.08
C PHE A 65 -2.72 1.14 -8.97
N VAL A 66 -3.44 1.35 -7.89
CA VAL A 66 -2.92 1.88 -6.62
C VAL A 66 -3.02 0.77 -5.59
N LEU A 67 -1.94 0.53 -4.85
CA LEU A 67 -1.96 -0.34 -3.68
C LEU A 67 -2.26 0.49 -2.44
N TYR A 68 -3.10 -0.05 -1.56
CA TYR A 68 -3.39 0.49 -0.25
C TYR A 68 -3.03 -0.55 0.81
N ALA A 69 -2.18 -0.17 1.76
CA ALA A 69 -1.97 -0.90 3.00
C ALA A 69 -2.74 -0.22 4.13
N TYR A 70 -3.61 -0.97 4.80
CA TYR A 70 -4.35 -0.51 5.97
C TYR A 70 -3.64 -0.98 7.22
N LEU A 71 -3.24 -0.02 8.05
CA LEU A 71 -2.48 -0.25 9.27
C LEU A 71 -3.32 0.13 10.49
N ARG A 72 -3.17 -0.61 11.58
CA ARG A 72 -3.71 -0.28 12.90
C ARG A 72 -2.60 -0.11 13.91
N ARG A 73 -2.83 0.65 14.98
CA ARG A 73 -1.91 0.69 16.12
C ARG A 73 -1.99 -0.59 16.93
N ARG A 74 -0.84 -1.20 17.23
CA ARG A 74 -0.69 -2.21 18.28
C ARG A 74 -0.80 -1.46 19.62
N GLY A 75 -1.88 -1.73 20.35
CA GLY A 75 -2.23 -1.05 21.61
C GLY A 75 -1.39 -1.51 22.78
#